data_AF-A0A6M0CAB7-F1
#
_entry.id   AF-A0A6M0CAB7-F1
#
_cell.length_a   1.000
_cell.length_b   1.000
_cell.length_c   1.000
_cell.angle_alpha   90.00
_cell.angle_beta   90.00
_cell.angle_gamma   90.00
#
_symmetry.space_group_name_H-M   'P 1'
#
loop_
_entity.id
_entity.type
_entity.pdbx_description
1 polymer ?
#
loop_
_entity_poly.entity_id
_entity_poly.type
_entity_poly.pdbx_seq_one_letter_code
_entity_poly.pdbx_strand_id
1 'polypeptide(L)' 'FTERQNNPFKQYKLTDEDWRNRDKWNLYEVAVNQAIQRTSTPSSPWTVVPGNDKYYARVMVIKTVTDAIQNMLKR' A
#
# COMPACT_ATOMS: atom_id res chain seq x y z
N PHE A 1 1.00 -9.42 -12.11
CA PHE A 1 0.77 -8.52 -13.26
C PHE A 1 0.16 -9.29 -14.42
N THR A 2 0.63 -10.51 -14.69
CA THR A 2 0.08 -11.46 -15.67
C THR A 2 -1.45 -11.61 -15.63
N GLU A 3 -2.08 -11.73 -14.45
CA GLU A 3 -3.55 -11.79 -14.33
C GLU A 3 -4.25 -10.56 -14.95
N ARG A 4 -3.66 -9.36 -14.79
CA ARG A 4 -4.21 -8.13 -15.38
C ARG A 4 -3.96 -8.07 -16.89
N GLN A 5 -2.81 -8.55 -17.34
CA GLN A 5 -2.46 -8.62 -18.77
C GLN A 5 -3.41 -9.55 -19.54
N ASN A 6 -3.81 -10.66 -18.91
CA ASN A 6 -4.65 -11.68 -19.55
C ASN A 6 -6.16 -11.48 -19.32
N ASN A 7 -6.56 -10.43 -18.61
CA ASN A 7 -7.97 -10.14 -18.31
C ASN A 7 -8.41 -8.84 -19.00
N PRO A 8 -9.25 -8.91 -20.06
CA PRO A 8 -9.70 -7.73 -20.80
C PRO A 8 -10.33 -6.64 -19.93
N PHE A 9 -11.01 -7.02 -18.84
CA PHE A 9 -11.62 -6.07 -17.89
C PHE A 9 -10.62 -5.42 -16.93
N LYS A 10 -9.34 -5.80 -16.96
CA LYS A 10 -8.30 -5.26 -16.06
C LYS A 10 -7.06 -4.74 -16.82
N GLN A 11 -6.98 -4.94 -18.13
CA GLN A 11 -5.84 -4.54 -18.95
C GLN A 11 -5.55 -3.03 -18.89
N TYR A 12 -6.58 -2.19 -18.80
CA TYR A 12 -6.42 -0.73 -18.64
C TYR A 12 -5.63 -0.30 -17.40
N LYS A 13 -5.41 -1.21 -16.43
CA LYS A 13 -4.60 -0.99 -15.21
C LYS A 13 -3.11 -1.31 -15.40
N LEU A 14 -2.68 -1.59 -16.62
CA LEU A 14 -1.29 -1.86 -16.96
C LEU A 14 -0.84 -0.89 -18.05
N THR A 15 0.39 -0.43 -17.88
CA THR A 15 1.13 0.42 -18.80
C THR A 15 2.56 -0.10 -18.89
N ASP A 16 3.35 0.40 -19.85
CA ASP A 16 4.77 0.03 -19.95
C ASP A 16 5.58 0.45 -18.72
N GLU A 17 5.14 1.48 -17.98
CA GLU A 17 5.76 1.91 -16.73
C GLU A 17 5.66 0.85 -15.64
N ASP A 18 4.58 0.06 -15.59
CA ASP A 18 4.41 -0.97 -14.57
C ASP A 18 5.53 -2.02 -14.65
N TRP A 19 5.91 -2.41 -15.87
CA TRP A 19 7.01 -3.36 -16.11
C TRP A 19 8.37 -2.74 -15.80
N ARG A 20 8.63 -1.51 -16.27
CA ARG A 20 9.86 -0.77 -15.93
C ARG A 20 10.04 -0.59 -14.42
N ASN A 21 8.95 -0.33 -13.70
CA ASN A 21 8.98 -0.15 -12.25
C ASN A 21 9.18 -1.48 -11.52
N ARG A 22 8.64 -2.58 -12.06
CA ARG A 22 8.83 -3.92 -11.51
C ARG A 22 10.31 -4.32 -11.51
N ASP A 23 11.04 -4.00 -12.56
CA ASP A 23 12.49 -4.27 -12.66
C ASP A 23 13.31 -3.51 -11.62
N LYS A 24 12.77 -2.41 -11.08
CA LYS A 24 13.39 -1.57 -10.05
C LYS A 24 13.00 -1.96 -8.63
N TRP A 25 12.45 -3.17 -8.40
CA TRP A 25 11.95 -3.61 -7.09
C TRP A 25 12.93 -3.32 -5.94
N ASN A 26 14.20 -3.69 -6.10
CA ASN A 26 15.22 -3.51 -5.06
C ASN A 26 15.44 -2.02 -4.71
N LEU A 27 15.27 -1.11 -5.67
CA LEU A 27 15.36 0.34 -5.43
C LEU A 27 14.12 0.85 -4.69
N TYR A 28 12.93 0.37 -5.05
CA TYR A 28 11.69 0.72 -4.37
C TYR A 28 11.67 0.25 -2.91
N GLU A 29 12.18 -0.94 -2.61
CA GLU A 29 12.29 -1.45 -1.25
C GLU A 29 13.10 -0.50 -0.36
N VAL A 30 14.29 -0.08 -0.82
CA VAL A 30 15.14 0.86 -0.09
C VAL A 30 14.43 2.22 0.06
N ALA A 31 13.85 2.74 -1.01
CA ALA A 31 13.17 4.04 -0.99
C ALA A 31 11.97 4.08 -0.04
N VAL A 32 11.13 3.03 -0.04
CA VAL A 32 9.95 2.93 0.83
C VAL A 32 10.37 2.82 2.30
N ASN A 33 11.39 2.00 2.61
CA ASN A 33 11.90 1.89 3.97
C ASN A 33 12.46 3.23 4.49
N GLN A 34 13.23 3.95 3.66
CA GLN A 34 13.73 5.28 4.01
C GLN A 34 12.60 6.30 4.20
N ALA A 35 11.58 6.29 3.33
CA ALA A 35 10.44 7.19 3.43
C ALA A 35 9.68 6.97 4.75
N ILE A 36 9.35 5.72 5.09
CA ILE A 36 8.66 5.38 6.34
C ILE A 36 9.52 5.78 7.55
N GLN A 37 10.80 5.42 7.55
CA GLN A 37 11.72 5.74 8.65
C GLN A 37 11.82 7.24 8.91
N ARG A 38 11.84 8.07 7.86
CA ARG A 38 12.04 9.52 7.98
C ARG A 38 10.76 10.32 8.22
N THR A 39 9.60 9.77 7.88
CA THR A 39 8.33 10.54 7.87
C THR A 39 7.26 10.00 8.80
N SER A 40 7.44 8.81 9.39
CA SER A 40 6.52 8.29 10.41
C SER A 40 6.80 8.97 11.75
N THR A 41 5.85 9.79 12.23
CA THR A 41 5.98 10.54 13.50
C THR A 41 4.90 10.15 14.51
N PRO A 42 5.04 10.47 15.80
CA PRO A 42 4.00 10.19 16.79
C PRO A 42 2.65 10.84 16.48
N SER A 43 2.65 12.03 15.86
CA SER A 43 1.43 12.74 15.47
C SER A 43 0.88 12.30 14.10
N SER A 44 1.70 11.63 13.27
CA SER A 44 1.34 11.21 11.91
C SER A 44 2.05 9.89 11.56
N PRO A 45 1.65 8.77 12.19
CA PRO A 45 2.33 7.50 11.99
C PRO A 45 1.95 6.85 10.66
N TRP A 46 2.92 6.19 10.03
CA TRP A 46 2.65 5.24 8.95
C TRP A 46 2.22 3.88 9.51
N THR A 47 1.23 3.24 8.89
CA THR A 47 0.84 1.85 9.19
C THR A 47 1.20 0.95 8.01
N VAL A 48 2.00 -0.10 8.24
CA VAL A 48 2.36 -1.08 7.22
C VAL A 48 1.26 -2.15 7.14
N VAL A 49 0.69 -2.34 5.95
CA VAL A 49 -0.41 -3.29 5.70
C VAL A 49 0.06 -4.43 4.79
N PRO A 50 -0.04 -5.71 5.22
CA PRO A 50 0.24 -6.86 4.35
C PRO A 50 -0.73 -6.93 3.17
N GLY A 51 -0.22 -6.74 1.95
CA GLY A 51 -1.04 -6.59 0.74
C GLY A 51 -1.27 -7.84 -0.11
N ASN A 52 -0.69 -9.00 0.25
CA ASN A 52 -0.76 -10.22 -0.57
C ASN A 52 -2.20 -10.76 -0.67
N ASP A 53 -2.97 -10.71 0.42
CA ASP A 53 -4.41 -10.98 0.43
C ASP A 53 -5.18 -9.65 0.40
N LYS A 54 -5.90 -9.41 -0.69
CA LYS A 54 -6.69 -8.19 -0.89
C LYS A 54 -7.85 -8.05 0.10
N TYR A 55 -8.48 -9.16 0.51
CA TYR A 55 -9.58 -9.12 1.47
C TYR A 55 -9.05 -8.72 2.85
N TYR A 56 -8.01 -9.40 3.31
CA TYR A 56 -7.35 -9.10 4.57
C TYR A 56 -6.87 -7.64 4.64
N ALA A 57 -6.16 -7.18 3.60
CA ALA A 57 -5.65 -5.81 3.54
C ALA A 57 -6.77 -4.76 3.66
N ARG A 58 -7.91 -4.98 2.99
CA ARG A 58 -9.07 -4.07 3.06
C ARG A 58 -9.66 -4.00 4.46
N VAL A 59 -9.82 -5.15 5.12
CA VAL A 59 -10.35 -5.20 6.50
C VAL A 59 -9.41 -4.51 7.47
N MET A 60 -8.10 -4.76 7.36
CA MET A 60 -7.10 -4.11 8.22
C MET A 60 -7.12 -2.59 8.05
N VAL A 61 -7.12 -2.08 6.81
CA VAL A 61 -7.16 -0.63 6.56
C VAL A 61 -8.40 0.01 7.19
N ILE A 62 -9.59 -0.56 6.96
CA ILE A 62 -10.84 -0.02 7.52
C ILE A 62 -10.77 -0.01 9.05
N LYS A 63 -10.33 -1.11 9.66
CA LYS A 63 -10.21 -1.21 11.11
C LYS A 63 -9.24 -0.16 11.67
N THR A 64 -8.04 -0.04 11.11
CA THR A 64 -7.03 0.94 11.54
C THR A 64 -7.56 2.37 11.49
N VAL A 65 -8.25 2.75 10.42
CA VAL A 65 -8.81 4.10 10.28
C VAL A 65 -9.96 4.32 11.28
N THR A 66 -10.88 3.37 11.42
CA THR A 66 -11.98 3.48 12.38
C THR A 66 -11.47 3.56 13.82
N ASP A 67 -10.49 2.76 14.20
CA ASP A 67 -9.88 2.79 15.53
C ASP A 67 -9.23 4.16 15.81
N ALA A 68 -8.53 4.73 14.82
CA ALA A 68 -7.94 6.06 14.94
C ALA A 68 -8.99 7.16 15.16
N ILE A 69 -10.08 7.13 14.39
CA ILE A 69 -11.20 8.08 14.54
C ILE A 69 -11.85 7.93 15.92
N GLN A 70 -12.14 6.69 16.35
CA GLN A 70 -12.74 6.43 17.65
C GLN A 70 -11.86 6.90 18.80
N ASN A 71 -10.55 6.67 18.72
CA ASN A 71 -9.60 7.15 19.73
C ASN A 71 -9.54 8.66 19.80
N MET A 72 -9.70 9.35 18.67
CA MET A 72 -9.73 10.82 18.63
C MET A 72 -11.03 11.38 19.24
N LEU A 73 -12.18 10.72 19.01
CA LEU A 73 -13.48 11.15 19.57
C LEU A 73 -13.63 10.91 21.08
N LYS A 74 -12.83 10.00 21.66
CA LYS A 74 -12.83 9.70 23.10
C LYS A 74 -11.94 10.64 23.93
N ARG A 75 -11.14 11.48 23.28
CA ARG A 75 -10.32 12.52 23.92
C ARG A 75 -11.14 13.77 24.18
#